data_AF-A0A9P8XUL9-F1
#
_entry.id   AF-A0A9P8XUL9-F1
#
_cell.length_a   1.000
_cell.length_b   1.000
_cell.length_c   1.000
_cell.angle_alpha   90.00
_cell.angle_beta   90.00
_cell.angle_gamma   90.00
#
_symmetry.space_group_name_H-M   'P 1'
#
loop_
_entity.id
_entity.type
_entity.pdbx_description
1 polymer ?
#
loop_
_entity_poly.entity_id
_entity_poly.type
_entity_poly.pdbx_seq_one_letter_code
_entity_poly.pdbx_strand_id
1 'polypeptide(L)' 'CCSSSGWCGDTGDHCGANCLPEFGICPVADKPPSSDGTCGGTQGFTCICSGLGDCFSQYGWCDSSIDHGGTGCQSGFG' A
#
# COMPACT_ATOMS: atom_id res chain seq x y z
N CYS A 1 4.69 -1.01 7.84
CA CYS A 1 5.25 -2.32 7.42
C CYS A 1 6.06 -2.92 8.54
N CYS A 2 6.20 -4.25 8.55
CA CYS A 2 7.07 -4.95 9.49
C CYS A 2 8.14 -5.67 8.69
N SER A 3 9.41 -5.32 8.85
CA SER A 3 10.50 -6.00 8.15
C SER A 3 10.69 -7.42 8.68
N SER A 4 11.31 -8.30 7.90
CA SER A 4 11.73 -9.64 8.30
C SER A 4 12.67 -9.63 9.51
N SER A 5 13.29 -8.48 9.78
CA SER A 5 14.14 -8.25 10.95
C SER A 5 13.33 -7.95 12.22
N GLY A 6 11.99 -7.92 12.15
CA GLY A 6 11.10 -7.67 13.27
C GLY A 6 10.95 -6.19 13.63
N TRP A 7 11.25 -5.27 12.71
CA TRP A 7 11.17 -3.82 12.95
C TRP A 7 10.05 -3.19 12.14
N CYS A 8 9.29 -2.30 12.78
CA CYS A 8 8.25 -1.52 12.14
C CYS A 8 8.84 -0.27 11.46
N GLY A 9 8.40 0.01 10.24
CA GLY A 9 8.73 1.23 9.52
C GLY A 9 7.90 1.41 8.25
N ASP A 10 8.12 2.55 7.61
CA ASP A 10 7.41 3.08 6.46
C ASP A 10 8.32 3.27 5.22
N THR A 11 9.61 2.96 5.35
CA THR A 11 10.56 3.00 4.24
C THR A 11 10.55 1.69 3.44
N GLY A 12 11.09 1.73 2.22
CA GLY A 12 11.28 0.54 1.38
C GLY A 12 12.06 -0.59 2.03
N ASP A 13 12.90 -0.34 3.04
CA ASP A 13 13.60 -1.40 3.78
C ASP A 13 12.65 -2.22 4.67
N HIS A 14 11.59 -1.58 5.17
CA HIS A 14 10.58 -2.19 6.03
C HIS A 14 9.43 -2.76 5.22
N CYS A 15 9.11 -2.09 4.11
CA CYS A 15 8.00 -2.36 3.24
C CYS A 15 8.40 -3.13 1.97
N GLY A 16 9.67 -3.40 1.73
CA GLY A 16 10.13 -4.04 0.49
C GLY A 16 9.89 -5.54 0.46
N ALA A 17 10.70 -6.24 -0.33
CA ALA A 17 10.60 -7.70 -0.55
C ALA A 17 10.65 -8.55 0.74
N ASN A 18 11.15 -8.00 1.85
CA ASN A 18 11.28 -8.68 3.13
C ASN A 18 10.22 -8.25 4.15
N CYS A 19 9.14 -7.58 3.73
CA CYS A 19 8.06 -7.25 4.64
C CYS A 19 7.30 -8.52 5.07
N LEU A 20 6.94 -8.60 6.35
CA LEU A 20 6.19 -9.68 6.98
C LEU A 20 4.67 -9.39 6.90
N PRO A 21 3.93 -10.02 5.97
CA PRO A 21 2.51 -9.71 5.74
C PRO A 21 1.61 -10.12 6.91
N GLU A 22 2.04 -11.06 7.75
CA GLU A 22 1.32 -11.45 8.97
C GLU A 22 1.42 -10.40 10.09
N PHE A 23 2.42 -9.51 10.02
CA PHE A 23 2.75 -8.57 11.10
C PHE A 23 2.71 -7.10 10.65
N GLY A 24 2.27 -6.82 9.43
CA GLY A 24 2.07 -5.46 8.91
C GLY A 24 1.52 -5.45 7.50
N ILE A 25 1.10 -4.25 7.05
CA ILE A 25 0.70 -4.03 5.65
C ILE A 25 1.97 -4.00 4.81
N CYS A 26 2.07 -4.92 3.86
CA CYS A 26 3.19 -5.06 2.93
C CYS A 26 2.67 -4.83 1.51
N PRO A 27 3.40 -4.08 0.66
CA PRO A 27 3.03 -3.96 -0.74
C PRO A 27 3.04 -5.36 -1.36
N VAL A 28 2.03 -5.65 -2.17
CA VAL A 28 2.02 -6.87 -2.97
C VAL A 28 3.28 -6.88 -3.84
N ALA A 29 4.00 -8.00 -3.81
CA ALA A 29 5.41 -8.14 -4.21
C ALA A 29 5.77 -7.64 -5.63
N ASP A 30 4.78 -7.33 -6.46
CA ASP A 30 4.96 -6.93 -7.86
C ASP A 30 4.60 -5.46 -8.15
N LYS A 31 4.21 -4.67 -7.14
CA LYS A 31 3.70 -3.30 -7.33
C LYS A 31 4.43 -2.27 -6.48
N PRO A 32 5.15 -1.31 -7.08
CA PRO A 32 5.80 -0.25 -6.32
C PRO A 32 4.78 0.71 -5.68
N PRO A 33 5.11 1.30 -4.51
CA PRO A 33 4.28 2.33 -3.90
C PRO A 33 4.14 3.54 -4.83
N SER A 34 2.94 4.13 -4.83
CA SER A 34 2.66 5.34 -5.57
C SER A 34 3.42 6.54 -5.02
N SER A 35 4.08 7.30 -5.89
CA SER A 35 4.70 8.58 -5.52
C SER A 35 3.83 9.79 -5.82
N ASP A 36 2.83 9.64 -6.68
CA ASP A 36 1.96 10.72 -7.17
C ASP A 36 0.51 10.60 -6.71
N GLY A 37 0.20 9.56 -5.92
CA GLY A 37 -1.14 9.26 -5.44
C GLY A 37 -1.94 8.38 -6.39
N THR A 38 -1.43 8.05 -7.57
CA THR A 38 -2.10 7.11 -8.48
C THR A 38 -1.75 5.67 -8.11
N CYS A 39 -2.75 4.81 -7.99
CA CYS A 39 -2.53 3.37 -7.81
C CYS A 39 -3.31 2.57 -8.87
N GLY A 40 -2.91 1.33 -9.14
CA GLY A 40 -3.48 0.50 -10.21
C GLY A 40 -2.98 0.88 -11.62
N GLY A 41 -3.87 0.72 -12.61
CA GLY A 41 -3.60 1.05 -14.01
C GLY A 41 -2.53 0.15 -14.69
N THR A 42 -2.09 0.55 -15.89
CA THR A 42 -1.06 -0.14 -16.69
C THR A 42 0.32 -0.14 -16.04
N GLN A 43 0.60 0.84 -15.17
CA GLN A 43 1.87 0.92 -14.43
C GLN A 43 1.86 0.07 -13.15
N GLY A 44 0.67 -0.24 -12.63
CA GLY A 44 0.51 -1.17 -11.52
C GLY A 44 1.04 -0.65 -10.20
N PHE A 45 0.89 0.62 -9.86
CA PHE A 45 1.29 1.15 -8.55
C PHE A 45 0.35 0.66 -7.43
N THR A 46 0.81 0.68 -6.18
CA THR A 46 -0.02 0.41 -4.98
C THR A 46 -0.08 1.64 -4.08
N CYS A 47 -1.19 1.78 -3.36
CA CYS A 47 -1.35 2.84 -2.37
C CYS A 47 -0.63 2.46 -1.05
N ILE A 48 -0.38 1.17 -0.83
CA ILE A 48 0.34 0.63 0.32
C ILE A 48 1.74 1.26 0.40
N CYS A 49 2.09 1.82 1.56
CA CYS A 49 3.40 2.42 1.83
C CYS A 49 3.75 3.66 0.99
N SER A 50 2.77 4.24 0.30
CA SER A 50 2.94 5.52 -0.41
C SER A 50 3.05 6.71 0.54
N GLY A 51 2.58 6.56 1.79
CA GLY A 51 2.36 7.68 2.72
C GLY A 51 1.14 8.55 2.36
N LEU A 52 0.42 8.19 1.29
CA LEU A 52 -0.76 8.89 0.77
C LEU A 52 -2.08 8.24 1.22
N GLY A 53 -1.98 7.08 1.86
CA GLY A 53 -3.09 6.29 2.38
C GLY A 53 -3.18 4.91 1.72
N ASP A 54 -3.59 3.92 2.51
CA ASP A 54 -3.60 2.51 2.11
C ASP A 54 -4.89 2.12 1.38
N CYS A 55 -5.87 3.02 1.25
CA CYS A 55 -7.15 2.75 0.61
C CYS A 55 -7.11 3.08 -0.88
N PHE A 56 -7.56 2.12 -1.71
CA PHE A 56 -7.76 2.34 -3.13
C PHE A 56 -9.12 2.98 -3.42
N SER A 57 -9.08 4.27 -3.74
CA SER A 57 -9.96 4.95 -4.69
C SER A 57 -10.63 4.13 -5.77
N GLN A 58 -11.97 3.99 -5.86
CA GLN A 58 -12.58 3.51 -7.11
C GLN A 58 -12.19 4.35 -8.35
N TYR A 59 -11.69 5.57 -8.12
CA TYR A 59 -11.18 6.49 -9.13
C TYR A 59 -9.67 6.33 -9.44
N GLY A 60 -8.98 5.34 -8.85
CA GLY A 60 -7.55 5.08 -9.11
C GLY A 60 -6.58 5.90 -8.26
N TRP A 61 -7.00 6.32 -7.06
CA TRP A 61 -6.20 7.19 -6.18
C TRP A 61 -5.99 6.59 -4.79
N CYS A 62 -4.84 6.88 -4.20
CA CYS A 62 -4.52 6.59 -2.81
C CYS A 62 -5.33 7.52 -1.91
N ASP A 63 -6.05 6.96 -0.93
CA ASP A 63 -6.78 7.73 0.07
C ASP A 63 -6.53 7.12 1.46
N SER A 64 -6.65 7.94 2.49
CA SER A 64 -6.54 7.59 3.91
C SER A 64 -7.86 7.77 4.66
N SER A 65 -8.88 8.30 4.00
CA SER A 65 -10.18 8.63 4.60
C SER A 65 -10.97 7.36 4.92
N ILE A 66 -11.34 7.19 6.19
CA ILE A 66 -12.12 6.05 6.70
C ILE A 66 -13.48 5.90 5.98
N ASP A 67 -14.02 6.99 5.46
CA ASP A 67 -15.26 7.03 4.67
C ASP A 67 -15.17 6.16 3.40
N HIS A 68 -13.96 5.90 2.90
CA HIS A 68 -13.71 5.12 1.69
C HIS A 68 -13.11 3.73 2.00
N GLY A 69 -12.62 3.51 3.23
CA GLY A 69 -12.01 2.27 3.69
C GLY A 69 -12.97 1.08 3.87
N GLY A 70 -14.29 1.30 3.85
CA GLY A 70 -15.29 0.24 4.03
C GLY A 70 -15.98 -0.25 2.76
N THR A 71 -16.33 0.65 1.84
CA THR A 71 -17.20 0.34 0.67
C THR A 71 -16.55 0.69 -0.67
N GLY A 72 -15.47 1.49 -0.67
CA GLY A 72 -14.78 1.94 -1.89
C GLY A 72 -13.39 1.34 -2.11
N CYS A 73 -12.79 0.74 -1.09
CA CYS A 73 -11.44 0.18 -1.13
C CYS A 73 -11.38 -1.10 -1.97
N GLN A 74 -10.64 -1.07 -3.10
CA GLN A 74 -10.34 -2.30 -3.83
C GLN A 74 -9.28 -3.11 -3.08
N SER A 75 -9.73 -4.19 -2.47
CA SER A 75 -8.95 -5.16 -1.67
C SER A 75 -7.84 -5.92 -2.42
N GLY A 76 -7.60 -5.61 -3.69
CA GLY A 76 -6.50 -6.16 -4.49
C GLY A 76 -5.24 -5.31 -4.51
N PHE A 77 -5.28 -4.08 -3.98
CA PHE A 77 -4.18 -3.10 -4.06
C PHE A 77 -3.93 -2.32 -2.76
N GLY A 78 -4.66 -2.66 -1.68
CA GLY A 78 -4.53 -2.13 -0.33
C GLY A 78 -4.19 -3.23 0.67
#